data_AF-D4CE52-F1
#
_entry.id   AF-D4CE52-F1
#
_cell.length_a   1.000
_cell.length_b   1.000
_cell.length_c   1.000
_cell.angle_alpha   90.00
_cell.angle_beta   90.00
_cell.angle_gamma   90.00
#
_symmetry.space_group_name_H-M   'P 1'
#
loop_
_entity.id
_entity.type
_entity.pdbx_description
1 polymer ?
#
loop_
_entity_poly.entity_id
_entity_poly.type
_entity_poly.pdbx_seq_one_letter_code
_entity_poly.pdbx_strand_id
1 'polypeptide(L)' 'MTIRLVIKRLPIIYSITETAKANNLNPFRYLDYVLTVVKDHQDDTDYSFIEELLSWSDQLPEICRSKSKTTNL' A
#
# COMPACT_ATOMS: atom_id res chain seq x y z
N MET A 1 15.09 -18.11 -7.37
CA MET A 1 14.22 -16.92 -7.53
C MET A 1 15.11 -15.69 -7.43
N THR A 2 15.42 -15.07 -8.56
CA THR A 2 16.70 -14.38 -8.79
C THR A 2 16.57 -12.87 -8.65
N ILE A 3 17.60 -12.20 -8.10
CA ILE A 3 17.72 -10.73 -7.86
C ILE A 3 17.14 -9.85 -8.99
N ARG A 4 17.25 -10.31 -10.25
CA ARG A 4 16.69 -9.65 -11.43
C ARG A 4 15.17 -9.40 -11.37
N LEU A 5 14.39 -10.30 -10.77
CA LEU A 5 12.94 -10.12 -10.62
C LEU A 5 12.60 -9.05 -9.58
N VAL A 6 13.40 -8.94 -8.52
CA VAL A 6 13.23 -7.91 -7.49
C VAL A 6 13.51 -6.52 -8.09
N ILE A 7 14.62 -6.36 -8.81
CA ILE A 7 14.99 -5.07 -9.43
C ILE A 7 13.90 -4.56 -10.38
N LYS A 8 13.25 -5.45 -11.14
CA LYS A 8 12.15 -5.07 -12.05
C LYS A 8 10.93 -4.50 -11.32
N ARG A 9 10.71 -4.86 -10.05
CA ARG A 9 9.55 -4.43 -9.26
C ARG A 9 9.86 -3.26 -8.31
N LEU A 10 11.14 -2.95 -8.08
CA LEU A 10 11.57 -1.84 -7.22
C LEU A 10 10.93 -0.49 -7.58
N PRO A 11 10.82 -0.08 -8.86
CA PRO A 11 10.18 1.20 -9.20
C PRO A 11 8.71 1.26 -8.80
N ILE A 12 7.99 0.14 -8.90
CA ILE A 12 6.58 0.03 -8.53
C ILE A 12 6.43 0.16 -7.00
N ILE A 13 7.24 -0.59 -6.25
CA ILE A 13 7.24 -0.55 -4.78
C ILE A 13 7.59 0.86 -4.29
N TYR A 14 8.60 1.49 -4.90
CA TYR A 14 8.99 2.86 -4.58
C TYR A 14 7.84 3.85 -4.83
N SER A 15 7.20 3.79 -5.99
CA SER A 15 6.07 4.67 -6.32
C SER A 15 4.93 4.52 -5.31
N ILE A 16 4.54 3.29 -4.96
CA ILE A 16 3.49 3.03 -3.95
C ILE A 16 3.88 3.60 -2.59
N THR A 17 5.15 3.44 -2.21
CA THR A 17 5.69 3.96 -0.94
C THR A 17 5.64 5.48 -0.89
N GLU A 18 6.02 6.17 -1.98
CA GLU A 18 5.97 7.63 -2.06
C GLU A 18 4.53 8.15 -2.06
N THR A 19 3.62 7.48 -2.78
CA THR A 19 2.19 7.79 -2.75
C THR A 19 1.62 7.62 -1.33
N ALA A 20 2.01 6.57 -0.60
CA ALA A 20 1.58 6.36 0.78
C ALA A 20 2.04 7.50 1.71
N LYS A 21 3.30 7.94 1.57
CA LYS A 21 3.82 9.10 2.34
C LYS A 21 3.05 10.37 2.03
N ALA A 22 2.77 10.65 0.76
CA ALA A 22 2.04 11.84 0.34
C ALA A 22 0.59 11.88 0.87
N ASN A 23 0.00 10.72 1.17
CA ASN A 23 -1.38 10.58 1.66
C ASN A 23 -1.47 10.33 3.18
N ASN A 24 -0.43 10.66 3.96
CA ASN A 24 -0.40 10.50 5.42
C ASN A 24 -0.60 9.05 5.89
N LEU A 25 -0.17 8.08 5.09
CA LEU A 25 -0.17 6.67 5.45
C LEU A 25 1.19 6.24 6.01
N ASN A 26 1.20 5.20 6.83
CA ASN A 26 2.40 4.49 7.20
C ASN A 26 2.84 3.61 6.01
N PRO A 27 3.98 3.88 5.36
CA PRO A 27 4.30 3.20 4.09
C PRO A 27 4.54 1.70 4.24
N PHE A 28 5.10 1.28 5.37
CA PHE A 28 5.34 -0.14 5.64
C PHE A 28 4.02 -0.90 5.83
N ARG A 29 3.13 -0.37 6.68
CA ARG A 29 1.82 -1.00 6.96
C ARG A 29 0.92 -1.01 5.74
N TYR A 30 0.92 0.08 4.97
CA TYR A 30 0.14 0.18 3.75
C TYR A 30 0.65 -0.79 2.67
N LEU A 31 1.97 -0.88 2.45
CA LEU A 31 2.53 -1.82 1.48
C LEU A 31 2.25 -3.28 1.86
N ASP A 32 2.36 -3.62 3.14
CA ASP A 32 2.04 -4.96 3.67
C ASP A 32 0.57 -5.33 3.41
N TYR A 33 -0.35 -4.39 3.67
CA TYR A 33 -1.78 -4.57 3.41
C TYR A 33 -2.07 -4.76 1.92
N VAL A 34 -1.57 -3.85 1.06
CA VAL A 34 -1.78 -3.92 -0.39
C VAL A 34 -1.27 -5.24 -0.96
N LEU A 35 -0.05 -5.66 -0.57
CA LEU A 35 0.52 -6.92 -1.06
C LEU A 35 -0.25 -8.15 -0.57
N THR A 36 -0.83 -8.09 0.62
CA THR A 36 -1.67 -9.17 1.16
C THR A 36 -2.96 -9.29 0.37
N VAL A 37 -3.71 -8.20 0.20
CA VAL A 37 -4.96 -8.21 -0.56
C VAL A 37 -4.72 -8.61 -2.02
N VAL A 38 -3.72 -8.04 -2.69
CA VAL A 38 -3.39 -8.41 -4.08
C VAL A 38 -3.02 -9.88 -4.21
N LYS A 39 -2.36 -10.48 -3.20
CA LYS A 39 -2.04 -11.91 -3.21
C LYS A 39 -3.30 -12.76 -3.09
N ASP A 40 -4.25 -12.36 -2.25
CA ASP A 40 -5.49 -13.10 -2.02
C ASP A 40 -6.42 -13.05 -3.25
N HIS A 41 -6.37 -11.96 -4.02
CA HIS A 41 -7.14 -11.75 -5.24
C HIS A 41 -6.34 -12.01 -6.54
N GLN A 42 -5.19 -12.71 -6.48
CA GLN A 42 -4.29 -12.83 -7.64
C GLN A 42 -4.90 -13.60 -8.82
N ASP A 43 -5.86 -14.49 -8.57
CA ASP A 43 -6.53 -15.33 -9.55
C ASP A 43 -7.93 -14.81 -9.92
N ASP A 44 -8.35 -13.69 -9.32
CA ASP A 44 -9.66 -13.10 -9.56
C ASP A 44 -9.71 -12.40 -10.92
N THR A 45 -10.88 -12.47 -11.56
CA THR A 45 -11.18 -11.73 -12.79
C THR A 45 -11.82 -10.37 -12.53
N ASP A 46 -12.36 -10.15 -11.34
CA ASP A 46 -12.89 -8.86 -10.91
C ASP A 46 -11.83 -8.07 -10.13
N TYR A 47 -11.60 -6.83 -10.56
CA TYR A 47 -10.58 -5.94 -10.00
C TYR A 47 -11.19 -4.77 -9.22
N SER A 48 -12.49 -4.82 -8.92
CA SER A 48 -13.19 -3.81 -8.12
C SER A 48 -12.50 -3.52 -6.77
N PHE A 49 -11.90 -4.54 -6.15
CA PHE A 49 -11.15 -4.41 -4.88
C PHE A 49 -9.97 -3.41 -4.93
N ILE A 50 -9.44 -3.10 -6.13
CA ILE A 50 -8.33 -2.15 -6.28
C ILE A 50 -8.73 -0.75 -5.84
N GLU A 51 -9.99 -0.35 -6.02
CA GLU A 51 -10.47 0.96 -5.60
C GLU A 51 -10.36 1.14 -4.08
N GLU A 52 -10.61 0.07 -3.33
CA GLU A 52 -10.51 0.06 -1.87
C GLU A 52 -9.05 0.10 -1.39
N LEU A 53 -8.10 -0.27 -2.25
CA LEU A 53 -6.66 -0.24 -1.97
C LEU A 53 -6.00 1.10 -2.25
N LEU A 54 -6.69 2.04 -2.90
CA LEU A 54 -6.11 3.35 -3.22
C LEU A 54 -5.73 4.10 -1.94
N SER A 55 -4.69 4.93 -2.01
CA SER A 55 -4.13 5.61 -0.84
C SER A 55 -5.08 6.63 -0.18
N TRP A 56 -6.15 7.01 -0.87
CA TRP A 56 -7.21 7.88 -0.39
C TRP A 56 -8.51 7.12 -0.04
N SER A 57 -8.51 5.80 -0.16
CA SER A 57 -9.69 4.99 0.17
C SER A 57 -10.02 5.10 1.66
N ASP A 58 -11.29 5.33 1.95
CA ASP A 58 -11.82 5.32 3.33
C ASP A 58 -11.89 3.92 3.93
N GLN A 59 -11.82 2.87 3.10
CA GLN A 59 -11.83 1.46 3.51
C GLN A 59 -10.46 0.98 4.04
N LEU A 60 -9.43 1.83 3.97
CA LEU A 60 -8.11 1.45 4.47
C LEU A 60 -8.10 1.22 5.99
N PRO A 61 -7.52 0.10 6.47
CA PRO A 61 -7.40 -0.18 7.89
C PRO A 61 -6.68 0.94 8.66
N GLU A 62 -7.09 1.19 9.92
CA GLU A 62 -6.45 2.20 10.77
C GLU A 62 -4.96 1.97 10.97
N ILE A 63 -4.50 0.71 10.97
CA ILE A 63 -3.07 0.37 11.07
C ILE A 63 -2.24 0.95 9.90
N CYS A 64 -2.86 1.21 8.75
CA CYS A 64 -2.23 1.85 7.61
C CYS A 64 -2.15 3.37 7.75
N ARG A 65 -3.00 3.98 8.58
CA ARG A 65 -3.00 5.43 8.80
C ARG A 65 -1.77 5.80 9.64
N SER A 66 -1.11 6.90 9.28
CA SER A 66 -0.01 7.41 10.10
C SER A 66 -0.58 7.86 11.44
N LYS A 67 0.04 7.45 12.55
CA LYS A 67 -0.22 8.08 13.84
C LYS A 67 0.34 9.49 13.73
N SER A 68 -0.54 10.48 13.56
CA SER A 68 -0.13 11.87 13.67
C SER A 68 0.59 12.03 15.01
N LYS A 69 1.76 12.70 15.00
CA LYS A 69 2.29 13.27 16.23
C LYS A 69 1.20 14.24 16.71
N THR A 70 0.48 13.89 17.77
CA THR A 70 -0.19 14.88 18.60
C THR A 70 0.90 15.75 19.22
N THR A 71 1.40 16.71 18.46
CA THR A 71 2.08 17.86 19.04
C THR A 71 0.95 18.71 19.60
N ASN A 72 0.61 18.51 20.87
CA ASN A 72 -0.15 19.50 21.61
C ASN A 72 0.59 20.83 21.47
N LEU A 73 -0.04 21.81 20.81
CA LEU A 73 0.33 23.22 20.89
C LEU A 73 -0.77 23.92 21.68
#